data_AF-A0A930R399-F1
#
_entry.id   AF-A0A930R399-F1
#
_cell.length_a   1.000
_cell.length_b   1.000
_cell.length_c   1.000
_cell.angle_alpha   90.00
_cell.angle_beta   90.00
_cell.angle_gamma   90.00
#
_symmetry.space_group_name_H-M   'P 1'
#
loop_
_entity.id
_entity.type
_entity.pdbx_description
1 polymer ?
#
loop_
_entity_poly.entity_id
_entity_poly.type
_entity_poly.pdbx_seq_one_letter_code
_entity_poly.pdbx_strand_id
1 'polypeptide(L)'
;GYFLLQTPPDEDIALAEYRTIGSKKHQKPSRELIDILDQMTAIQDWMRDDLKREQSDAATFIGSCNLRDSTSKIAQRIRDDLALKTNWYKGGKNAEDNFNRLRNTLAQHGLLIFTGGKIGANTHRPLDVKEFRAFTLIDTHAPLIFINTTDTANGRLFSLLHETVHVWLGKNSLFNNPEWSDEHVSLLEQKCNAVAAELLVPVVDFSEVWASSIPAEDMIERAARHFRCSEAVILRRAYEMKRIPQDVYARMLALQKERFEHAKAQKKKSSGGDFYNTLLSNLDHRFLAALERSVIQGNTQDTDAYRLTATNRRTYKGVLERMGGI
;
A
#
# COMPACT_ATOMS: atom_id res chain seq x y z
N GLY A 1 -9.05 40.39 1.10
CA GLY A 1 -8.14 40.62 2.24
C GLY A 1 -7.86 39.28 2.86
N TYR A 2 -6.59 38.89 2.93
CA TYR A 2 -6.16 37.62 3.51
C TYR A 2 -6.31 37.67 5.03
N PHE A 3 -7.12 36.77 5.58
CA PHE A 3 -7.32 36.58 7.01
C PHE A 3 -6.08 35.84 7.55
N LEU A 4 -5.14 36.59 8.12
CA LEU A 4 -3.96 36.05 8.81
C LEU A 4 -4.36 35.71 10.26
N LEU A 5 -4.72 34.45 10.52
CA LEU A 5 -4.79 33.95 11.89
C LEU A 5 -3.35 33.85 12.44
N GLN A 6 -3.10 34.42 13.63
CA GLN A 6 -1.79 34.37 14.30
C GLN A 6 -1.40 32.96 14.78
N THR A 7 -2.37 32.05 14.81
CA THR A 7 -2.22 30.64 15.11
C THR A 7 -3.02 29.87 14.06
N PRO A 8 -2.42 28.89 13.35
CA PRO A 8 -3.18 28.05 12.43
C PRO A 8 -4.32 27.37 13.20
N PRO A 9 -5.54 27.29 12.64
CA PRO A 9 -6.63 26.57 13.27
C PRO A 9 -6.18 25.12 13.53
N ASP A 10 -6.57 24.55 14.68
CA ASP A 10 -6.31 23.14 14.97
C ASP A 10 -6.99 22.29 13.87
N GLU A 11 -6.17 21.69 13.01
CA GLU A 11 -6.62 20.82 11.91
C GLU A 11 -7.26 19.53 12.46
N ASP A 12 -8.30 19.12 11.74
CA ASP A 12 -9.40 18.21 12.09
C ASP A 12 -9.02 16.79 12.56
N ILE A 13 -9.95 16.19 13.30
CA ILE A 13 -9.90 14.93 14.06
C ILE A 13 -9.34 13.73 13.27
N ALA A 14 -9.50 13.71 11.93
CA ALA A 14 -9.01 12.64 11.07
C ALA A 14 -7.49 12.45 11.16
N LEU A 15 -6.71 13.54 11.22
CA LEU A 15 -5.25 13.47 11.36
C LEU A 15 -4.81 13.01 12.75
N ALA A 16 -5.64 13.17 13.78
CA ALA A 16 -5.28 12.78 15.15
C ALA A 16 -5.19 11.25 15.31
N GLU A 17 -6.03 10.49 14.63
CA GLU A 17 -5.93 9.03 14.57
C GLU A 17 -4.63 8.60 13.86
N TYR A 18 -4.28 9.21 12.72
CA TYR A 18 -3.03 8.86 12.01
C TYR A 18 -1.75 9.35 12.71
N ARG A 19 -1.81 10.46 13.46
CA ARG A 19 -0.73 10.94 14.34
C ARG A 19 -0.43 9.99 15.50
N THR A 20 -1.36 9.11 15.86
CA THR A 20 -1.17 8.12 16.94
C THR A 20 -0.76 6.73 16.47
N ILE A 21 -0.89 6.43 15.17
CA ILE A 21 -0.66 5.09 14.59
C ILE A 21 0.81 4.78 14.30
N GLY A 22 1.68 5.79 14.15
CA GLY A 22 3.12 5.59 14.00
C GLY A 22 3.90 6.47 14.95
N SER A 23 4.25 5.91 16.12
CA SER A 23 5.22 6.25 17.19
C SER A 23 5.95 7.61 17.29
N LYS A 24 5.96 8.48 16.28
CA LYS A 24 6.38 9.88 16.36
C LYS A 24 5.26 10.76 16.90
N LYS A 25 5.10 10.77 18.23
CA LYS A 25 4.28 11.78 18.95
C LYS A 25 4.72 13.26 18.72
N HIS A 26 5.76 13.54 17.92
CA HIS A 26 6.43 14.85 17.89
C HIS A 26 6.77 15.42 16.51
N GLN A 27 6.40 14.77 15.38
CA GLN A 27 6.57 15.39 14.05
C GLN A 27 5.21 15.79 13.48
N LYS A 28 5.06 17.09 13.16
CA LYS A 28 3.92 17.55 12.37
C LYS A 28 3.97 16.87 11.00
N PRO A 29 2.87 16.27 10.52
CA PRO A 29 2.82 15.67 9.19
C PRO A 29 3.15 16.72 8.12
N SER A 30 3.77 16.30 7.02
CA SER A 30 4.04 17.17 5.88
C SER A 30 2.73 17.66 5.25
N ARG A 31 2.78 18.80 4.54
CA ARG A 31 1.62 19.29 3.79
C ARG A 31 1.23 18.29 2.70
N GLU A 32 2.20 17.60 2.12
CA GLU A 32 1.98 16.54 1.14
C GLU A 32 1.17 15.38 1.74
N LEU A 33 1.55 14.88 2.91
CA LEU A 33 0.81 13.82 3.58
C LEU A 33 -0.63 14.25 3.94
N ILE A 34 -0.80 15.49 4.42
CA ILE A 34 -2.13 16.04 4.71
C ILE A 34 -2.97 16.09 3.44
N ASP A 35 -2.47 16.70 2.37
CA ASP A 35 -3.22 16.88 1.13
C ASP A 35 -3.62 15.55 0.48
N ILE A 36 -2.77 14.52 0.55
CA ILE A 36 -3.12 13.19 -0.01
C ILE A 36 -4.14 12.46 0.87
N LEU A 37 -4.05 12.59 2.19
CA LEU A 37 -5.05 12.02 3.10
C LEU A 37 -6.41 12.69 2.90
N ASP A 38 -6.45 14.01 2.78
CA ASP A 38 -7.66 14.77 2.52
C ASP A 38 -8.28 14.37 1.17
N GLN A 39 -7.45 14.22 0.13
CA GLN A 39 -7.91 13.78 -1.18
C GLN A 39 -8.49 12.36 -1.13
N MET A 40 -7.79 11.40 -0.50
CA MET A 40 -8.25 10.02 -0.42
C MET A 40 -9.50 9.88 0.47
N THR A 41 -9.61 10.68 1.53
CA THR A 41 -10.81 10.73 2.38
C THR A 41 -12.00 11.25 1.58
N ALA A 42 -11.84 12.34 0.83
CA ALA A 42 -12.91 12.87 -0.03
C ALA A 42 -13.35 11.85 -1.11
N ILE A 43 -12.41 11.09 -1.67
CA ILE A 43 -12.72 10.00 -2.61
C ILE A 43 -13.46 8.86 -1.93
N GLN A 44 -13.03 8.43 -0.75
CA GLN A 44 -13.70 7.38 0.01
C GLN A 44 -15.13 7.78 0.39
N ASP A 45 -15.32 9.00 0.87
CA ASP A 45 -16.64 9.53 1.23
C ASP A 45 -17.57 9.56 0.02
N TRP A 46 -17.08 10.10 -1.10
CA TRP A 46 -17.85 10.12 -2.35
C TRP A 46 -18.20 8.71 -2.83
N MET A 47 -17.24 7.77 -2.82
CA MET A 47 -17.46 6.40 -3.27
C MET A 47 -18.44 5.65 -2.35
N ARG A 48 -18.34 5.86 -1.04
CA ARG A 48 -19.29 5.30 -0.06
C ARG A 48 -20.72 5.74 -0.38
N ASP A 49 -20.92 7.03 -0.64
CA ASP A 49 -22.24 7.58 -0.95
C ASP A 49 -22.76 7.09 -2.30
N ASP A 50 -21.89 6.96 -3.30
CA ASP A 50 -22.25 6.37 -4.60
C ASP A 50 -22.68 4.90 -4.44
N LEU A 51 -21.88 4.07 -3.77
CA LEU A 51 -22.19 2.66 -3.52
C LEU A 51 -23.49 2.48 -2.74
N LYS A 52 -23.75 3.31 -1.73
CA LYS A 52 -25.02 3.29 -0.98
C LYS A 52 -26.21 3.68 -1.83
N ARG A 53 -26.05 4.66 -2.73
CA ARG A 53 -27.10 5.05 -3.69
C ARG A 53 -27.44 3.90 -4.64
N GLU A 54 -26.43 3.12 -5.03
CA GLU A 54 -26.59 1.92 -5.83
C GLU A 54 -27.04 0.69 -5.04
N GLN A 55 -27.31 0.84 -3.73
CA GLN A 55 -27.71 -0.24 -2.84
C GLN A 55 -26.71 -1.41 -2.83
N SER A 56 -25.42 -1.10 -2.96
CA SER A 56 -24.34 -2.09 -2.83
C SER A 56 -24.20 -2.53 -1.38
N ASP A 57 -24.05 -3.84 -1.18
CA ASP A 57 -23.83 -4.43 0.14
C ASP A 57 -22.47 -4.03 0.73
N ALA A 58 -22.43 -3.93 2.06
CA ALA A 58 -21.20 -3.73 2.80
C ALA A 58 -20.27 -4.97 2.67
N ALA A 59 -18.96 -4.71 2.54
CA ALA A 59 -17.95 -5.74 2.48
C ALA A 59 -17.81 -6.46 3.84
N THR A 60 -18.05 -7.77 3.83
CA THR A 60 -18.08 -8.62 5.04
C THR A 60 -16.71 -9.01 5.57
N PHE A 61 -15.65 -8.85 4.77
CA PHE A 61 -14.28 -9.21 5.16
C PHE A 61 -13.62 -8.14 6.05
N ILE A 62 -14.15 -6.91 6.07
CA ILE A 62 -13.57 -5.79 6.81
C ILE A 62 -13.75 -6.03 8.31
N GLY A 63 -12.66 -6.03 9.06
CA GLY A 63 -12.70 -6.34 10.50
C GLY A 63 -13.17 -7.77 10.82
N SER A 64 -13.12 -8.68 9.85
CA SER A 64 -13.54 -10.08 10.03
C SER A 64 -12.54 -10.93 10.83
N CYS A 65 -11.33 -10.43 11.04
CA CYS A 65 -10.26 -11.08 11.80
C CYS A 65 -9.98 -10.34 13.11
N ASN A 66 -9.51 -11.07 14.13
CA ASN A 66 -9.11 -10.49 15.41
C ASN A 66 -7.59 -10.47 15.58
N LEU A 67 -7.05 -9.46 16.28
CA LEU A 67 -5.62 -9.38 16.59
C LEU A 67 -5.09 -10.62 17.36
N ARG A 68 -5.95 -11.28 18.14
CA ARG A 68 -5.64 -12.50 18.89
C ARG A 68 -5.60 -13.77 18.03
N ASP A 69 -6.12 -13.72 16.80
CA ASP A 69 -6.05 -14.87 15.89
C ASP A 69 -4.59 -15.20 15.53
N SER A 70 -4.33 -16.47 15.25
CA SER A 70 -3.01 -16.90 14.80
C SER A 70 -2.71 -16.32 13.41
N THR A 71 -1.43 -16.07 13.14
CA THR A 71 -0.97 -15.54 11.85
C THR A 71 -1.45 -16.41 10.69
N SER A 72 -1.34 -17.73 10.80
CA SER A 72 -1.80 -18.67 9.78
C SER A 72 -3.32 -18.62 9.58
N LYS A 73 -4.11 -18.42 10.64
CA LYS A 73 -5.58 -18.30 10.52
C LYS A 73 -5.98 -17.04 9.77
N ILE A 74 -5.37 -15.90 10.07
CA ILE A 74 -5.65 -14.63 9.36
C ILE A 74 -5.19 -14.75 7.90
N ALA A 75 -3.99 -15.28 7.65
CA ALA A 75 -3.48 -15.47 6.30
C ALA A 75 -4.39 -16.39 5.48
N GLN A 76 -4.85 -17.50 6.08
CA GLN A 76 -5.78 -18.42 5.41
C GLN A 76 -7.12 -17.75 5.11
N ARG A 77 -7.67 -16.96 6.05
CA ARG A 77 -8.91 -16.22 5.83
C ARG A 77 -8.79 -15.24 4.65
N ILE A 78 -7.70 -14.47 4.58
CA ILE A 78 -7.43 -13.57 3.45
C ILE A 78 -7.31 -14.36 2.14
N ARG A 79 -6.67 -15.54 2.17
CA ARG A 79 -6.57 -16.41 0.98
C ARG A 79 -7.93 -16.91 0.52
N ASP A 80 -8.77 -17.35 1.43
CA ASP A 80 -10.09 -17.88 1.12
C ASP A 80 -10.99 -16.77 0.57
N ASP A 81 -11.02 -15.62 1.24
CA ASP A 81 -11.83 -14.46 0.84
C ASP A 81 -11.41 -13.89 -0.54
N LEU A 82 -10.11 -13.97 -0.90
CA LEU A 82 -9.56 -13.48 -2.17
C LEU A 82 -9.38 -14.57 -3.24
N ALA A 83 -9.74 -15.83 -2.94
CA ALA A 83 -9.38 -17.00 -3.75
C ALA A 83 -7.87 -17.07 -4.12
N LEU A 84 -7.01 -16.59 -3.21
CA LEU A 84 -5.57 -16.45 -3.43
C LEU A 84 -4.83 -17.75 -3.07
N LYS A 85 -4.35 -18.46 -4.09
CA LYS A 85 -3.52 -19.68 -3.92
C LYS A 85 -2.30 -19.40 -3.05
N THR A 86 -1.86 -20.38 -2.26
CA THR A 86 -0.65 -20.30 -1.42
C THR A 86 0.58 -19.85 -2.21
N ASN A 87 0.74 -20.37 -3.42
CA ASN A 87 1.85 -20.11 -4.32
C ASN A 87 1.59 -18.99 -5.36
N TRP A 88 0.64 -18.09 -5.11
CA TRP A 88 0.24 -17.01 -6.04
C TRP A 88 1.41 -16.19 -6.60
N TYR A 89 2.46 -16.03 -5.81
CA TYR A 89 3.69 -15.31 -6.13
C TYR A 89 4.43 -15.90 -7.36
N LYS A 90 4.16 -17.17 -7.72
CA LYS A 90 4.74 -17.82 -8.91
C LYS A 90 4.15 -17.32 -10.23
N GLY A 91 2.97 -16.70 -10.22
CA GLY A 91 2.32 -16.27 -11.46
C GLY A 91 2.82 -14.94 -12.02
N GLY A 92 3.65 -14.18 -11.29
CA GLY A 92 4.32 -12.97 -11.78
C GLY A 92 5.81 -13.23 -12.04
N LYS A 93 6.42 -12.51 -12.99
CA LYS A 93 7.85 -12.68 -13.30
C LYS A 93 8.73 -12.00 -12.26
N ASN A 94 8.22 -10.95 -11.62
CA ASN A 94 8.91 -10.14 -10.62
C ASN A 94 7.88 -9.52 -9.64
N ALA A 95 8.36 -8.72 -8.69
CA ALA A 95 7.51 -8.09 -7.67
C ALA A 95 6.51 -7.09 -8.24
N GLU A 96 6.84 -6.39 -9.33
CA GLU A 96 5.94 -5.43 -9.97
C GLU A 96 4.74 -6.14 -10.62
N ASP A 97 5.00 -7.23 -11.34
CA ASP A 97 3.94 -8.05 -11.91
C ASP A 97 3.00 -8.60 -10.82
N ASN A 98 3.58 -9.07 -9.71
CA ASN A 98 2.81 -9.57 -8.58
C ASN A 98 2.03 -8.47 -7.86
N PHE A 99 2.59 -7.27 -7.73
CA PHE A 99 1.89 -6.10 -7.20
C PHE A 99 0.65 -5.79 -8.05
N ASN A 100 0.79 -5.70 -9.36
CA ASN A 100 -0.33 -5.41 -10.26
C ASN A 100 -1.40 -6.51 -10.22
N ARG A 101 -1.01 -7.79 -10.18
CA ARG A 101 -1.95 -8.91 -10.06
C ARG A 101 -2.71 -8.89 -8.73
N LEU A 102 -2.01 -8.65 -7.62
CA LEU A 102 -2.64 -8.55 -6.30
C LEU A 102 -3.57 -7.33 -6.22
N ARG A 103 -3.12 -6.17 -6.70
CA ARG A 103 -3.92 -4.95 -6.80
C ARG A 103 -5.23 -5.20 -7.55
N ASN A 104 -5.17 -5.84 -8.72
CA ASN A 104 -6.36 -6.15 -9.51
C ASN A 104 -7.29 -7.13 -8.77
N THR A 105 -6.72 -8.12 -8.07
CA THR A 105 -7.50 -9.08 -7.27
C THR A 105 -8.23 -8.36 -6.14
N LEU A 106 -7.55 -7.49 -5.39
CA LEU A 106 -8.15 -6.70 -4.31
C LEU A 106 -9.24 -5.75 -4.85
N ALA A 107 -8.98 -5.11 -5.98
CA ALA A 107 -9.95 -4.22 -6.63
C ALA A 107 -11.24 -4.95 -7.01
N GLN A 108 -11.14 -6.18 -7.53
CA GLN A 108 -12.29 -7.02 -7.85
C GLN A 108 -13.11 -7.42 -6.61
N HIS A 109 -12.50 -7.43 -5.42
CA HIS A 109 -13.16 -7.77 -4.16
C HIS A 109 -13.71 -6.55 -3.41
N GLY A 110 -13.79 -5.38 -4.06
CA GLY A 110 -14.42 -4.21 -3.46
C GLY A 110 -13.45 -3.17 -2.90
N LEU A 111 -12.15 -3.46 -2.79
CA LEU A 111 -11.17 -2.49 -2.31
C LEU A 111 -10.85 -1.43 -3.37
N LEU A 112 -10.64 -0.19 -2.94
CA LEU A 112 -10.11 0.87 -3.76
C LEU A 112 -8.59 0.92 -3.59
N ILE A 113 -7.83 0.74 -4.67
CA ILE A 113 -6.36 0.76 -4.60
C ILE A 113 -5.81 1.92 -5.42
N PHE A 114 -5.39 2.96 -4.72
CA PHE A 114 -4.73 4.13 -5.28
C PHE A 114 -3.21 4.03 -5.14
N THR A 115 -2.51 4.61 -6.10
CA THR A 115 -1.06 4.75 -6.02
C THR A 115 -0.66 6.18 -6.36
N GLY A 116 0.45 6.66 -5.84
CA GLY A 116 1.00 7.95 -6.25
C GLY A 116 2.37 8.20 -5.66
N GLY A 117 3.17 9.02 -6.32
CA GLY A 117 4.50 9.42 -5.86
C GLY A 117 4.66 10.91 -5.65
N LYS A 118 3.58 11.67 -5.85
CA LYS A 118 3.51 13.13 -5.77
C LYS A 118 2.06 13.58 -5.60
N ILE A 119 1.86 14.82 -5.16
CA ILE A 119 0.53 15.42 -5.01
C ILE A 119 0.00 15.89 -6.37
N GLY A 120 -1.13 15.31 -6.80
CA GLY A 120 -1.76 15.57 -8.09
C GLY A 120 -0.76 15.46 -9.25
N ALA A 121 -0.78 16.46 -10.15
CA ALA A 121 0.17 16.53 -11.25
C ALA A 121 1.52 17.17 -10.90
N ASN A 122 1.70 17.74 -9.69
CA ASN A 122 2.81 18.62 -9.36
C ASN A 122 4.12 17.85 -9.09
N THR A 123 5.07 17.91 -10.03
CA THR A 123 6.37 17.23 -9.91
C THR A 123 7.30 17.80 -8.83
N HIS A 124 6.99 18.97 -8.26
CA HIS A 124 7.76 19.61 -7.20
C HIS A 124 7.29 19.24 -5.79
N ARG A 125 6.22 18.43 -5.68
CA ARG A 125 5.67 17.97 -4.40
C ARG A 125 5.70 16.44 -4.31
N PRO A 126 6.90 15.82 -4.29
CA PRO A 126 7.02 14.37 -4.18
C PRO A 126 6.61 13.89 -2.78
N LEU A 127 6.07 12.67 -2.71
CA LEU A 127 5.81 12.00 -1.45
C LEU A 127 7.12 11.42 -0.89
N ASP A 128 7.36 11.56 0.42
CA ASP A 128 8.55 10.99 1.05
C ASP A 128 8.29 9.58 1.58
N VAL A 129 8.96 8.58 1.00
CA VAL A 129 8.93 7.19 1.46
C VAL A 129 9.42 7.02 2.91
N LYS A 130 10.22 7.97 3.43
CA LYS A 130 10.65 7.97 4.84
C LYS A 130 9.57 8.50 5.79
N GLU A 131 8.57 9.22 5.26
CA GLU A 131 7.42 9.67 6.04
C GLU A 131 6.34 8.59 6.05
N PHE A 132 5.98 8.07 4.88
CA PHE A 132 5.03 6.97 4.75
C PHE A 132 5.24 6.17 3.46
N ARG A 133 4.96 4.87 3.54
CA ARG A 133 5.03 3.93 2.41
C ARG A 133 3.65 3.60 1.87
N ALA A 134 2.66 3.51 2.74
CA ALA A 134 1.28 3.25 2.42
C ALA A 134 0.37 3.71 3.56
N PHE A 135 -0.94 3.77 3.31
CA PHE A 135 -1.95 3.92 4.35
C PHE A 135 -3.24 3.21 3.94
N THR A 136 -4.07 2.92 4.94
CA THR A 136 -5.39 2.31 4.78
C THR A 136 -6.44 3.16 5.47
N LEU A 137 -7.52 3.44 4.73
CA LEU A 137 -8.75 4.05 5.25
C LEU A 137 -9.85 2.97 5.28
N ILE A 138 -10.31 2.63 6.48
CA ILE A 138 -11.33 1.60 6.68
C ILE A 138 -12.72 2.19 6.53
N ASP A 139 -13.49 1.61 5.63
CA ASP A 139 -14.91 1.87 5.49
C ASP A 139 -15.60 0.60 5.00
N THR A 140 -16.78 0.28 5.54
CA THR A 140 -17.46 -0.98 5.21
C THR A 140 -17.97 -1.05 3.77
N HIS A 141 -18.13 0.07 3.07
CA HIS A 141 -18.56 0.11 1.67
C HIS A 141 -17.39 0.45 0.73
N ALA A 142 -16.53 1.39 1.14
CA ALA A 142 -15.43 1.91 0.31
C ALA A 142 -14.05 1.77 0.99
N PRO A 143 -13.60 0.56 1.37
CA PRO A 143 -12.27 0.40 1.96
C PRO A 143 -11.19 0.82 0.96
N LEU A 144 -10.22 1.63 1.40
CA LEU A 144 -9.23 2.24 0.53
C LEU A 144 -7.81 1.96 1.02
N ILE A 145 -6.93 1.60 0.09
CA ILE A 145 -5.49 1.50 0.31
C ILE A 145 -4.79 2.46 -0.65
N PHE A 146 -3.85 3.24 -0.12
CA PHE A 146 -2.95 4.08 -0.90
C PHE A 146 -1.51 3.57 -0.81
N ILE A 147 -0.82 3.46 -1.95
CA ILE A 147 0.58 3.02 -2.04
C ILE A 147 1.47 4.12 -2.60
N ASN A 148 2.55 4.47 -1.88
CA ASN A 148 3.55 5.43 -2.33
C ASN A 148 4.46 4.84 -3.44
N THR A 149 4.38 5.38 -4.66
CA THR A 149 5.12 4.86 -5.82
C THR A 149 6.60 5.26 -5.83
N THR A 150 7.04 6.11 -4.91
CA THR A 150 8.47 6.45 -4.74
C THR A 150 9.27 5.31 -4.09
N ASP A 151 8.59 4.34 -3.49
CA ASP A 151 9.19 3.13 -2.96
C ASP A 151 9.57 2.13 -4.07
N THR A 152 10.39 1.14 -3.73
CA THR A 152 10.76 0.02 -4.62
C THR A 152 9.59 -0.91 -4.92
N ALA A 153 9.64 -1.65 -6.04
CA ALA A 153 8.62 -2.63 -6.40
C ALA A 153 8.39 -3.69 -5.30
N ASN A 154 9.48 -4.23 -4.72
CA ASN A 154 9.42 -5.14 -3.57
C ASN A 154 8.76 -4.48 -2.36
N GLY A 155 9.09 -3.21 -2.11
CA GLY A 155 8.52 -2.43 -1.02
C GLY A 155 7.02 -2.23 -1.17
N ARG A 156 6.57 -1.80 -2.36
CA ARG A 156 5.15 -1.64 -2.68
C ARG A 156 4.37 -2.93 -2.56
N LEU A 157 4.92 -4.05 -3.03
CA LEU A 157 4.29 -5.36 -2.90
C LEU A 157 4.06 -5.74 -1.45
N PHE A 158 5.09 -5.55 -0.61
CA PHE A 158 4.97 -5.84 0.82
C PHE A 158 3.99 -4.89 1.51
N SER A 159 4.06 -3.58 1.23
CA SER A 159 3.12 -2.60 1.78
C SER A 159 1.67 -2.93 1.40
N LEU A 160 1.40 -3.32 0.15
CA LEU A 160 0.05 -3.71 -0.27
C LEU A 160 -0.48 -4.92 0.51
N LEU A 161 0.37 -5.93 0.72
CA LEU A 161 0.02 -7.09 1.55
C LEU A 161 -0.21 -6.67 3.02
N HIS A 162 0.65 -5.81 3.56
CA HIS A 162 0.54 -5.30 4.93
C HIS A 162 -0.77 -4.54 5.15
N GLU A 163 -1.08 -3.58 4.28
CA GLU A 163 -2.33 -2.82 4.30
C GLU A 163 -3.56 -3.72 4.13
N THR A 164 -3.45 -4.78 3.31
CA THR A 164 -4.52 -5.79 3.20
C THR A 164 -4.81 -6.43 4.57
N VAL A 165 -3.81 -6.70 5.39
CA VAL A 165 -4.05 -7.24 6.75
C VAL A 165 -4.78 -6.23 7.63
N HIS A 166 -4.45 -4.94 7.53
CA HIS A 166 -5.16 -3.88 8.24
C HIS A 166 -6.65 -3.83 7.89
N VAL A 167 -6.99 -4.03 6.62
CA VAL A 167 -8.39 -4.12 6.17
C VAL A 167 -9.13 -5.28 6.85
N TRP A 168 -8.54 -6.48 6.89
CA TRP A 168 -9.15 -7.64 7.54
C TRP A 168 -9.22 -7.52 9.07
N LEU A 169 -8.31 -6.76 9.68
CA LEU A 169 -8.36 -6.41 11.10
C LEU A 169 -9.27 -5.21 11.40
N GLY A 170 -9.75 -4.51 10.38
CA GLY A 170 -10.63 -3.35 10.51
C GLY A 170 -9.95 -2.17 11.21
N LYS A 171 -8.67 -1.92 10.92
CA LYS A 171 -7.89 -0.84 11.52
C LYS A 171 -7.29 0.08 10.46
N ASN A 172 -7.55 1.38 10.60
CA ASN A 172 -6.81 2.42 9.87
C ASN A 172 -5.30 2.23 10.09
N SER A 173 -4.52 2.63 9.09
CA SER A 173 -3.07 2.48 9.09
C SER A 173 -2.41 3.69 8.46
N LEU A 174 -1.27 4.11 9.00
CA LEU A 174 -0.29 4.96 8.32
C LEU A 174 1.05 4.24 8.40
N PHE A 175 1.31 3.37 7.43
CA PHE A 175 2.46 2.49 7.46
C PHE A 175 3.73 3.19 7.01
N ASN A 176 4.69 3.17 7.91
CA ASN A 176 6.08 3.50 7.65
C ASN A 176 6.93 2.38 8.22
N ASN A 177 7.88 1.83 7.44
CA ASN A 177 8.58 0.61 7.84
C ASN A 177 9.39 0.86 9.13
N PRO A 178 9.07 0.20 10.25
CA PRO A 178 9.77 0.42 11.50
C PRO A 178 11.11 -0.33 11.58
N GLU A 179 11.48 -1.13 10.57
CA GLU A 179 12.75 -1.89 10.56
C GLU A 179 14.00 -1.01 10.73
N TRP A 180 13.88 0.30 10.58
CA TRP A 180 14.97 1.26 10.76
C TRP A 180 14.77 2.25 11.93
N SER A 181 13.75 2.03 12.77
CA SER A 181 13.47 2.84 13.96
C SER A 181 13.72 2.05 15.24
N ASP A 182 14.43 2.63 16.20
CA ASP A 182 14.66 2.08 17.55
C ASP A 182 13.39 2.09 18.45
N GLU A 183 12.20 2.27 17.88
CA GLU A 183 10.94 2.42 18.61
C GLU A 183 10.18 1.10 18.75
N HIS A 184 9.45 0.95 19.86
CA HIS A 184 8.57 -0.19 20.09
C HIS A 184 7.47 -0.25 19.01
N VAL A 185 7.56 -1.25 18.13
CA VAL A 185 6.51 -1.56 17.14
C VAL A 185 5.27 -2.07 17.85
N SER A 186 4.09 -1.51 17.55
CA SER A 186 2.84 -1.93 18.18
C SER A 186 2.53 -3.41 17.89
N LEU A 187 1.75 -4.07 18.75
CA LEU A 187 1.34 -5.47 18.52
C LEU A 187 0.53 -5.64 17.23
N LEU A 188 -0.22 -4.61 16.83
CA LEU A 188 -0.95 -4.58 15.57
C LEU A 188 0.02 -4.65 14.39
N GLU A 189 1.00 -3.76 14.34
CA GLU A 189 2.01 -3.70 13.28
C GLU A 189 2.85 -5.00 13.22
N GLN A 190 3.19 -5.58 14.37
CA GLN A 190 3.87 -6.88 14.42
C GLN A 190 3.01 -7.99 13.82
N LYS A 191 1.69 -8.00 14.11
CA LYS A 191 0.75 -8.97 13.52
C LYS A 191 0.63 -8.76 12.01
N CYS A 192 0.45 -7.51 11.56
CA CYS A 192 0.34 -7.18 10.14
C CYS A 192 1.59 -7.61 9.36
N ASN A 193 2.79 -7.33 9.89
CA ASN A 193 4.05 -7.79 9.29
C ASN A 193 4.14 -9.31 9.21
N ALA A 194 3.79 -10.02 10.29
CA ALA A 194 3.84 -11.48 10.31
C ALA A 194 2.86 -12.11 9.30
N VAL A 195 1.63 -11.57 9.19
CA VAL A 195 0.63 -12.08 8.23
C VAL A 195 1.02 -11.71 6.81
N ALA A 196 1.50 -10.49 6.54
CA ALA A 196 1.98 -10.09 5.22
C ALA A 196 3.16 -10.97 4.75
N ALA A 197 4.10 -11.26 5.65
CA ALA A 197 5.17 -12.20 5.38
C ALA A 197 4.61 -13.60 5.09
N GLU A 198 3.57 -14.07 5.79
CA GLU A 198 2.95 -15.39 5.57
C GLU A 198 2.20 -15.46 4.25
N LEU A 199 1.60 -14.35 3.83
CA LEU A 199 0.97 -14.22 2.53
C LEU A 199 1.99 -14.30 1.40
N LEU A 200 3.15 -13.64 1.54
CA LEU A 200 4.20 -13.55 0.52
C LEU A 200 5.14 -14.77 0.48
N VAL A 201 5.55 -15.24 1.65
CA VAL A 201 6.53 -16.32 1.84
C VAL A 201 5.93 -17.34 2.82
N PRO A 202 5.03 -18.22 2.35
CA PRO A 202 4.37 -19.21 3.19
C PRO A 202 5.39 -20.13 3.86
N VAL A 203 5.17 -20.50 5.13
CA VAL A 203 6.09 -21.40 5.87
C VAL A 203 6.28 -22.75 5.17
N VAL A 204 5.20 -23.28 4.59
CA VAL A 204 5.19 -24.58 3.90
C VAL A 204 6.12 -24.51 2.69
N ASP A 205 5.87 -23.59 1.76
CA ASP A 205 6.67 -23.41 0.55
C ASP A 205 8.13 -23.01 0.89
N PHE A 206 8.34 -22.17 1.91
CA PHE A 206 9.68 -21.79 2.34
C PHE A 206 10.51 -22.98 2.82
N SER A 207 9.90 -23.91 3.55
CA SER A 207 10.58 -25.10 4.04
C SER A 207 11.03 -26.03 2.92
N GLU A 208 10.28 -26.09 1.81
CA GLU A 208 10.67 -26.86 0.62
C GLU A 208 11.79 -26.20 -0.17
N VAL A 209 11.80 -24.87 -0.20
CA VAL A 209 12.80 -24.08 -0.95
C VAL A 209 14.13 -23.99 -0.21
N TRP A 210 14.10 -23.92 1.13
CA TRP A 210 15.30 -23.69 1.94
C TRP A 210 16.17 -24.94 2.08
N ALA A 211 17.43 -24.86 1.62
CA ALA A 211 18.40 -25.93 1.73
C ALA A 211 19.59 -25.52 2.62
N SER A 212 19.72 -26.16 3.79
CA SER A 212 20.81 -25.90 4.74
C SER A 212 22.21 -26.26 4.24
N SER A 213 22.33 -26.99 3.13
CA SER A 213 23.59 -27.30 2.48
C SER A 213 24.17 -26.13 1.67
N ILE A 214 23.38 -25.09 1.40
CA ILE A 214 23.78 -23.90 0.65
C ILE A 214 24.18 -22.80 1.64
N PRO A 215 25.27 -22.04 1.41
CA PRO A 215 25.61 -20.88 2.22
C PRO A 215 24.43 -19.91 2.37
N ALA A 216 24.26 -19.31 3.55
CA ALA A 216 23.09 -18.50 3.86
C ALA A 216 22.89 -17.33 2.87
N GLU A 217 23.97 -16.69 2.44
CA GLU A 217 23.99 -15.60 1.46
C GLU A 217 23.38 -16.04 0.12
N ASP A 218 23.88 -17.13 -0.45
CA ASP A 218 23.39 -17.68 -1.71
C ASP A 218 21.94 -18.18 -1.59
N MET A 219 21.60 -18.78 -0.44
CA MET A 219 20.25 -19.28 -0.18
C MET A 219 19.24 -18.12 -0.08
N ILE A 220 19.62 -17.00 0.54
CA ILE A 220 18.77 -15.82 0.65
C ILE A 220 18.49 -15.23 -0.73
N GLU A 221 19.52 -15.06 -1.56
CA GLU A 221 19.35 -14.55 -2.92
C GLU A 221 18.46 -15.49 -3.77
N ARG A 222 18.71 -16.81 -3.68
CA ARG A 222 17.92 -17.83 -4.37
C ARG A 222 16.46 -17.81 -3.95
N ALA A 223 16.18 -17.74 -2.65
CA ALA A 223 14.82 -17.69 -2.14
C ALA A 223 14.14 -16.36 -2.50
N ALA A 224 14.83 -15.23 -2.45
CA ALA A 224 14.28 -13.93 -2.84
C ALA A 224 13.84 -13.94 -4.30
N ARG A 225 14.66 -14.56 -5.17
CA ARG A 225 14.27 -14.83 -6.56
C ARG A 225 13.07 -15.77 -6.65
N HIS A 226 12.99 -16.84 -5.86
CA HIS A 226 11.86 -17.77 -5.90
C HIS A 226 10.52 -17.10 -5.51
N PHE A 227 10.51 -16.36 -4.40
CA PHE A 227 9.31 -15.72 -3.85
C PHE A 227 9.01 -14.35 -4.48
N ARG A 228 9.89 -13.84 -5.35
CA ARG A 228 9.76 -12.54 -6.03
C ARG A 228 9.61 -11.39 -5.02
N CYS A 229 10.43 -11.41 -3.97
CA CYS A 229 10.41 -10.41 -2.90
C CYS A 229 11.83 -9.87 -2.60
N SER A 230 11.96 -8.98 -1.63
CA SER A 230 13.28 -8.53 -1.18
C SER A 230 14.01 -9.61 -0.39
N GLU A 231 15.34 -9.56 -0.43
CA GLU A 231 16.18 -10.41 0.41
C GLU A 231 15.95 -10.15 1.90
N ALA A 232 15.55 -8.94 2.30
CA ALA A 232 15.24 -8.60 3.70
C ALA A 232 14.05 -9.42 4.23
N VAL A 233 13.00 -9.62 3.42
CA VAL A 233 11.85 -10.47 3.80
C VAL A 233 12.28 -11.91 4.00
N ILE A 234 13.14 -12.44 3.12
CA ILE A 234 13.67 -13.80 3.20
C ILE A 234 14.58 -13.96 4.43
N LEU A 235 15.47 -12.99 4.65
CA LEU A 235 16.37 -12.96 5.79
C LEU A 235 15.56 -13.00 7.10
N ARG A 236 14.51 -12.19 7.20
CA ARG A 236 13.59 -12.19 8.34
C ARG A 236 12.89 -13.54 8.51
N ARG A 237 12.34 -14.11 7.43
CA ARG A 237 11.70 -15.43 7.46
C ARG A 237 12.65 -16.54 7.91
N ALA A 238 13.88 -16.53 7.40
CA ALA A 238 14.91 -17.50 7.78
C ALA A 238 15.25 -17.41 9.27
N TYR A 239 15.36 -16.19 9.81
CA TYR A 239 15.59 -15.96 11.23
C TYR A 239 14.41 -16.44 12.10
N GLU A 240 13.18 -16.06 11.75
CA GLU A 240 11.97 -16.48 12.48
C GLU A 240 11.80 -18.01 12.50
N MET A 241 12.19 -18.68 11.41
CA MET A 241 12.18 -20.14 11.31
C MET A 241 13.46 -20.82 11.84
N LYS A 242 14.33 -20.06 12.53
CA LYS A 242 15.59 -20.55 13.14
C LYS A 242 16.52 -21.26 12.14
N ARG A 243 16.46 -20.87 10.86
CA ARG A 243 17.33 -21.38 9.81
C ARG A 243 18.70 -20.70 9.78
N ILE A 244 18.76 -19.50 10.35
CA ILE A 244 20.00 -18.74 10.57
C ILE A 244 20.05 -18.25 12.02
N PRO A 245 21.24 -18.15 12.62
CA PRO A 245 21.40 -17.58 13.96
C PRO A 245 21.29 -16.04 13.94
N GLN A 246 21.05 -15.46 15.12
CA GLN A 246 20.80 -14.02 15.29
C GLN A 246 21.97 -13.14 14.83
N ASP A 247 23.21 -13.59 15.03
CA ASP A 247 24.41 -12.87 14.63
C ASP A 247 24.53 -12.77 13.10
N VAL A 248 24.22 -13.86 12.38
CA VAL A 248 24.15 -13.88 10.91
C VAL A 248 23.04 -12.94 10.44
N TYR A 249 21.86 -13.02 11.05
CA TYR A 249 20.74 -12.13 10.75
C TYR A 249 21.13 -10.65 10.87
N ALA A 250 21.72 -10.25 12.00
CA ALA A 250 22.12 -8.86 12.27
C ALA A 250 23.18 -8.37 11.27
N ARG A 251 24.21 -9.17 10.98
CA ARG A 251 25.26 -8.81 10.00
C ARG A 251 24.69 -8.64 8.59
N MET A 252 23.87 -9.58 8.14
CA MET A 252 23.30 -9.55 6.79
C MET A 252 22.30 -8.41 6.62
N LEU A 253 21.52 -8.10 7.65
CA LEU A 253 20.59 -6.99 7.62
C LEU A 253 21.32 -5.65 7.48
N ALA A 254 22.43 -5.46 8.22
CA ALA A 254 23.28 -4.28 8.10
C ALA A 254 23.85 -4.14 6.67
N LEU A 255 24.36 -5.23 6.10
CA LEU A 255 24.88 -5.25 4.72
C LEU A 255 23.79 -4.91 3.68
N GLN A 256 22.57 -5.43 3.84
CA GLN A 256 21.47 -5.13 2.95
C GLN A 256 21.05 -3.66 3.04
N LYS A 257 21.07 -3.07 4.23
CA LYS A 257 20.79 -1.65 4.44
C LYS A 257 21.81 -0.77 3.71
N GLU A 258 23.09 -1.06 3.88
CA GLU A 258 24.18 -0.35 3.18
C GLU A 258 24.03 -0.46 1.66
N ARG A 259 23.82 -1.68 1.13
CA ARG A 259 23.58 -1.91 -0.31
C ARG A 259 22.38 -1.11 -0.83
N PHE A 260 21.28 -1.07 -0.08
CA PHE A 260 20.09 -0.32 -0.45
C PHE A 260 20.35 1.18 -0.51
N GLU A 261 21.04 1.74 0.50
CA GLU A 261 21.40 3.16 0.54
C GLU A 261 22.33 3.55 -0.62
N HIS A 262 23.33 2.73 -0.93
CA HIS A 262 24.21 2.92 -2.08
C HIS A 262 23.46 2.85 -3.41
N ALA A 263 22.60 1.84 -3.61
CA ALA A 263 21.81 1.71 -4.83
C ALA A 263 20.83 2.88 -5.02
N LYS A 264 20.27 3.42 -3.92
CA LYS A 264 19.39 4.58 -3.95
C LYS A 264 20.15 5.86 -4.34
N ALA A 265 21.37 6.05 -3.84
CA ALA A 265 22.21 7.19 -4.19
C ALA A 265 22.67 7.19 -5.66
N GLN A 266 22.83 6.00 -6.26
CA GLN A 266 23.29 5.84 -7.64
C GLN A 266 22.17 5.84 -8.70
N LYS A 267 20.90 5.83 -8.29
CA LYS A 267 19.78 5.86 -9.23
C LYS A 267 19.76 7.19 -10.01
N LYS A 268 20.05 7.11 -11.32
CA LYS A 268 19.79 8.20 -12.26
C LYS A 268 18.28 8.41 -12.38
N LYS A 269 17.82 9.68 -12.45
CA LYS A 269 16.43 10.01 -12.79
C LYS A 269 16.11 9.40 -14.16
N SER A 270 15.18 8.45 -14.21
CA SER A 270 14.67 7.91 -15.48
C SER A 270 13.93 9.00 -16.26
N SER A 271 14.03 8.98 -17.59
CA SER A 271 13.28 9.91 -18.44
C SER A 271 11.78 9.65 -18.35
N GLY A 272 10.99 10.72 -18.49
CA GLY A 272 9.56 10.77 -18.17
C GLY A 272 8.72 9.68 -18.84
N GLY A 273 7.77 9.13 -18.07
CA GLY A 273 6.70 8.27 -18.57
C GLY A 273 5.57 9.09 -19.20
N ASP A 274 4.66 8.39 -19.89
CA ASP A 274 3.43 9.01 -20.38
C ASP A 274 2.58 9.51 -19.19
N PHE A 275 2.26 10.80 -19.22
CA PHE A 275 1.53 11.48 -18.15
C PHE A 275 0.16 10.85 -17.88
N TYR A 276 -0.58 10.51 -18.94
CA TYR A 276 -1.92 9.94 -18.81
C TYR A 276 -1.88 8.49 -18.37
N ASN A 277 -0.92 7.70 -18.85
CA ASN A 277 -0.74 6.31 -18.38
C ASN A 277 -0.34 6.29 -16.89
N THR A 278 0.50 7.24 -16.47
CA THR A 278 0.88 7.38 -15.06
C THR A 278 -0.34 7.74 -14.21
N LEU A 279 -1.16 8.68 -14.68
CA LEU A 279 -2.37 9.10 -13.97
C LEU A 279 -3.41 7.98 -13.89
N LEU A 280 -3.65 7.27 -15.00
CA LEU A 280 -4.52 6.08 -15.03
C LEU A 280 -4.02 4.98 -14.11
N SER A 281 -2.71 4.73 -14.08
CA SER A 281 -2.11 3.77 -13.16
C SER A 281 -2.29 4.19 -11.69
N ASN A 282 -2.34 5.49 -11.40
CA ASN A 282 -2.46 6.00 -10.04
C ASN A 282 -3.89 5.94 -9.49
N LEU A 283 -4.87 6.12 -10.36
CA LEU A 283 -6.28 6.09 -9.98
C LEU A 283 -6.79 4.65 -9.96
N ASP A 284 -7.78 4.39 -9.10
CA ASP A 284 -8.52 3.14 -9.13
C ASP A 284 -9.53 3.16 -10.29
N HIS A 285 -9.54 2.10 -11.11
CA HIS A 285 -10.41 2.02 -12.29
C HIS A 285 -11.89 1.93 -11.92
N ARG A 286 -12.25 1.28 -10.81
CA ARG A 286 -13.65 1.19 -10.36
C ARG A 286 -14.15 2.55 -9.90
N PHE A 287 -13.32 3.30 -9.18
CA PHE A 287 -13.62 4.68 -8.83
C PHE A 287 -13.81 5.55 -10.09
N LEU A 288 -12.91 5.47 -11.06
CA LEU A 288 -13.03 6.25 -12.30
C LEU A 288 -14.30 5.92 -13.09
N ALA A 289 -14.62 4.63 -13.24
CA ALA A 289 -15.83 4.20 -13.92
C ALA A 289 -17.11 4.64 -13.18
N ALA A 290 -17.13 4.53 -11.84
CA ALA A 290 -18.25 5.01 -11.03
C ALA A 290 -18.41 6.54 -11.16
N LEU A 291 -17.30 7.28 -11.13
CA LEU A 291 -17.30 8.74 -11.23
C LEU A 291 -17.80 9.20 -12.61
N GLU A 292 -17.31 8.59 -13.69
CA GLU A 292 -17.77 8.89 -15.05
C GLU A 292 -19.28 8.64 -15.20
N ARG A 293 -19.75 7.48 -14.74
CA ARG A 293 -21.18 7.15 -14.74
C ARG A 293 -22.00 8.17 -13.95
N SER A 294 -21.54 8.55 -12.76
CA SER A 294 -22.22 9.51 -11.88
C SER A 294 -22.30 10.92 -12.50
N VAL A 295 -21.25 11.33 -13.21
CA VAL A 295 -21.22 12.58 -13.98
C VAL A 295 -22.22 12.53 -15.14
N ILE A 296 -22.24 11.44 -15.92
CA ILE A 296 -23.19 11.27 -17.04
C ILE A 296 -24.64 11.31 -16.56
N GLN A 297 -24.92 10.77 -15.36
CA GLN A 297 -26.25 10.78 -14.74
C GLN A 297 -26.62 12.13 -14.11
N GLY A 298 -25.69 13.08 -14.01
CA GLY A 298 -25.90 14.38 -13.36
C GLY A 298 -25.89 14.33 -11.83
N ASN A 299 -25.47 13.21 -11.24
CA ASN A 299 -25.35 13.04 -9.78
C ASN A 299 -24.06 13.68 -9.23
N THR A 300 -23.02 13.78 -10.06
CA THR A 300 -21.76 14.44 -9.71
C THR A 300 -21.49 15.57 -10.69
N GLN A 301 -21.13 16.76 -10.17
CA GLN A 301 -20.74 17.88 -11.03
C GLN A 301 -19.35 17.66 -11.63
N ASP A 302 -19.12 18.17 -12.84
CA ASP A 302 -17.80 18.15 -13.49
C ASP A 302 -16.69 18.71 -12.58
N THR A 303 -16.98 19.79 -11.85
CA THR A 303 -16.04 20.43 -10.93
C THR A 303 -15.63 19.53 -9.78
N ASP A 304 -16.55 18.71 -9.28
CA ASP A 304 -16.26 17.72 -8.24
C ASP A 304 -15.41 16.58 -8.80
N ALA A 305 -15.71 16.10 -10.00
CA ALA A 305 -14.91 15.07 -10.66
C ALA A 305 -13.46 15.52 -10.88
N TYR A 306 -13.25 16.78 -11.29
CA TYR A 306 -11.92 17.38 -11.42
C TYR A 306 -11.19 17.48 -10.08
N ARG A 307 -11.89 17.90 -9.02
CA ARG A 307 -11.33 18.00 -7.67
C ARG A 307 -10.90 16.63 -7.13
N LEU A 308 -11.78 15.64 -7.20
CA LEU A 308 -11.51 14.28 -6.69
C LEU A 308 -10.34 13.62 -7.41
N THR A 309 -10.26 13.79 -8.73
CA THR A 309 -9.15 13.24 -9.53
C THR A 309 -7.87 14.09 -9.51
N ALA A 310 -7.89 15.27 -8.88
CA ALA A 310 -6.85 16.30 -8.98
C ALA A 310 -6.45 16.62 -10.44
N THR A 311 -7.45 16.71 -11.31
CA THR A 311 -7.27 17.03 -12.74
C THR A 311 -7.97 18.33 -13.13
N ASN A 312 -7.70 18.81 -14.34
CA ASN A 312 -8.52 19.84 -14.99
C ASN A 312 -9.38 19.19 -16.07
N ARG A 313 -10.34 19.93 -16.63
CA ARG A 313 -11.23 19.48 -17.70
C ARG A 313 -10.53 18.72 -18.85
N ARG A 314 -9.41 19.26 -19.35
CA ARG A 314 -8.68 18.65 -20.48
C ARG A 314 -8.04 17.33 -20.06
N THR A 315 -7.39 17.32 -18.89
CA THR A 315 -6.74 16.12 -18.36
C THR A 315 -7.77 15.04 -18.04
N TYR A 316 -8.87 15.39 -17.35
CA TYR A 316 -9.95 14.47 -17.02
C TYR A 316 -10.50 13.77 -18.26
N LYS A 317 -10.85 14.56 -19.29
CA LYS A 317 -11.34 14.01 -20.56
C LYS A 317 -10.32 13.07 -21.22
N GLY A 318 -9.05 13.46 -21.25
CA GLY A 318 -8.00 12.63 -21.84
C GLY A 318 -7.67 11.34 -21.06
N VAL A 319 -8.01 11.29 -19.77
CA VAL A 319 -7.96 10.06 -18.95
C VAL A 319 -9.11 9.14 -19.35
N LEU A 320 -10.34 9.65 -19.40
CA LEU A 320 -11.53 8.88 -19.78
C LEU A 320 -11.43 8.31 -21.21
N GLU A 321 -10.97 9.12 -22.17
CA GLU A 321 -10.78 8.68 -23.56
C GLU A 321 -9.82 7.48 -23.68
N ARG A 322 -8.81 7.40 -22.79
CA ARG A 322 -7.86 6.28 -22.74
C ARG A 322 -8.35 5.09 -21.92
N MET A 323 -9.26 5.32 -20.97
CA MET A 323 -9.91 4.27 -20.20
C MET A 323 -10.94 3.53 -21.05
N GLY A 324 -11.76 4.26 -21.83
CA GLY A 324 -12.78 3.71 -22.74
C GLY A 324 -12.23 3.20 -24.08
N GLY A 325 -10.95 3.41 -24.36
CA GLY A 325 -10.26 2.91 -25.55
C GLY A 325 -9.64 1.53 -25.34
N ILE A 326 -10.48 0.49 -25.39
CA ILE A 326 -10.10 -0.89 -25.75
C ILE A 326 -10.80 -1.25 -27.05
#